data_AF-A0A346PPI8-F1
#
_entry.id   AF-A0A346PPI8-F1
#
_cell.length_a   1.000
_cell.length_b   1.000
_cell.length_c   1.000
_cell.angle_alpha   90.00
_cell.angle_beta   90.00
_cell.angle_gamma   90.00
#
_symmetry.space_group_name_H-M   'P 1'
#
loop_
_entity.id
_entity.type
_entity.pdbx_description
1 polymer ?
#
loop_
_entity_poly.entity_id
_entity_poly.type
_entity_poly.pdbx_seq_one_letter_code
_entity_poly.pdbx_strand_id
1 'polypeptide(L)'
;MTELEPKPDLLHVSLLVSEIESAHEVLRHLDEMGGTVHPDSLEVTDAVDAKTQVDVSDLTVKQWQALELAYRWGYYDQPRKADLADLATELEISKSAVSQRLRAAESTLVTAIVTASR
;
A
#
# COMPACT_ATOMS: atom_id res chain seq x y z
N MET A 1 -9.77 1.55 -11.93
CA MET A 1 -8.46 1.61 -11.26
C MET A 1 -7.88 2.96 -11.67
N THR A 2 -8.22 3.99 -10.91
CA THR A 2 -7.88 5.38 -11.23
C THR A 2 -6.55 5.67 -10.57
N GLU A 3 -5.51 5.82 -11.38
CA GLU A 3 -4.18 6.22 -10.95
C GLU A 3 -4.25 7.71 -10.56
N LEU A 4 -4.25 7.99 -9.26
CA LEU A 4 -4.19 9.35 -8.73
C LEU A 4 -2.75 9.84 -8.90
N GLU A 5 -2.52 10.69 -9.91
CA GLU A 5 -1.29 11.46 -9.97
C GLU A 5 -1.17 12.32 -8.69
N PRO A 6 0.00 12.35 -8.02
CA PRO A 6 0.19 13.19 -6.85
C PRO A 6 0.14 14.66 -7.27
N LYS A 7 -1.02 15.28 -7.06
CA LYS A 7 -1.13 16.74 -7.07
C LYS A 7 -0.42 17.25 -5.81
N PRO A 8 0.48 18.25 -5.93
CA PRO A 8 1.28 18.74 -4.82
C PRO A 8 0.47 19.35 -3.65
N ASP A 9 -0.84 19.56 -3.83
CA ASP A 9 -1.75 20.11 -2.82
C ASP A 9 -2.75 19.06 -2.26
N LEU A 10 -2.53 17.76 -2.50
CA LEU A 10 -3.43 16.69 -2.03
C LEU A 10 -2.95 16.12 -0.69
N LEU A 11 -3.74 16.32 0.36
CA LEU A 11 -3.53 15.67 1.66
C LEU A 11 -4.39 14.40 1.74
N HIS A 12 -3.76 13.23 1.80
CA HIS A 12 -4.45 11.97 2.09
C HIS A 12 -4.53 11.78 3.61
N VAL A 13 -5.73 11.61 4.16
CA VAL A 13 -5.95 11.40 5.60
C VAL A 13 -6.84 10.19 5.80
N SER A 14 -6.32 9.19 6.52
CA SER A 14 -7.11 8.05 7.00
C SER A 14 -7.50 8.29 8.45
N LEU A 15 -8.79 8.19 8.75
CA LEU A 15 -9.32 8.37 10.10
C LEU A 15 -10.35 7.29 10.42
N LEU A 16 -10.22 6.67 11.58
CA LEU A 16 -11.17 5.71 12.11
C LEU A 16 -12.12 6.43 13.05
N VAL A 17 -13.41 6.40 12.73
CA VAL A 17 -14.47 6.94 13.58
C VAL A 17 -15.35 5.80 14.08
N SER A 18 -15.67 5.83 15.36
CA SER A 18 -16.63 4.88 15.96
C SER A 18 -18.07 5.23 15.62
N GLU A 19 -18.34 6.49 15.24
CA GLU A 19 -19.67 7.00 14.91
C GLU A 19 -19.59 7.84 13.63
N ILE A 20 -20.57 7.68 12.75
CA ILE A 20 -20.61 8.41 11.47
C ILE A 20 -20.78 9.92 11.68
N GLU A 21 -21.44 10.33 12.77
CA GLU A 21 -21.56 11.73 13.18
C GLU A 21 -20.19 12.37 13.41
N SER A 22 -19.23 11.62 13.95
CA SER A 22 -17.86 12.11 14.18
C SER A 22 -17.13 12.37 12.85
N ALA A 23 -17.33 11.53 11.84
CA ALA A 23 -16.78 11.77 10.50
C ALA A 23 -17.38 13.04 9.88
N HIS A 24 -18.69 13.25 9.99
CA HIS A 24 -19.34 14.46 9.48
C HIS A 24 -18.80 15.74 10.16
N GLU A 25 -18.51 15.69 11.46
CA GLU A 25 -17.95 16.83 12.16
C GLU A 25 -16.53 17.16 11.67
N VAL A 26 -15.68 16.16 11.46
CA VAL A 26 -14.32 16.37 10.92
C VAL A 26 -14.37 16.91 9.49
N LEU A 27 -15.20 16.32 8.63
CA LEU A 27 -15.37 16.76 7.24
C LEU A 27 -15.87 18.21 7.16
N ARG A 28 -16.84 18.59 8.02
CA ARG A 28 -17.33 19.96 8.12
C ARG A 28 -16.23 20.95 8.51
N HIS A 29 -15.42 20.63 9.51
CA HIS A 29 -14.33 21.52 9.92
C HIS A 29 -13.27 21.69 8.82
N LEU A 30 -12.98 20.63 8.05
CA LEU A 30 -12.07 20.70 6.92
C LEU A 30 -12.61 21.61 5.79
N ASP A 31 -13.90 21.51 5.49
CA ASP A 31 -14.59 22.39 4.53
C ASP A 31 -14.58 23.86 4.99
N GLU A 32 -14.84 24.11 6.29
CA GLU A 32 -14.81 25.45 6.89
C GLU A 32 -13.43 26.12 6.84
N MET A 33 -12.35 25.34 6.86
CA MET A 33 -10.99 25.85 6.67
C MET A 33 -10.65 26.16 5.21
N GLY A 34 -11.59 25.96 4.28
CA GLY A 34 -11.42 26.17 2.85
C GLY A 34 -10.70 25.02 2.13
N GLY A 35 -10.55 23.87 2.80
CA GLY A 35 -10.04 22.66 2.18
C GLY A 35 -11.14 21.97 1.37
N THR A 36 -10.91 21.70 0.09
CA THR A 36 -11.83 20.84 -0.68
C THR A 36 -11.56 19.38 -0.34
N VAL A 37 -12.52 18.74 0.34
CA VAL A 37 -12.41 17.32 0.70
C VAL A 37 -13.05 16.46 -0.39
N HIS A 38 -12.25 15.57 -0.98
CA HIS A 38 -12.74 14.52 -1.85
C HIS A 38 -12.54 13.17 -1.14
N PRO A 39 -13.61 12.56 -0.59
CA PRO A 39 -13.48 11.23 -0.02
C PRO A 39 -13.15 10.24 -1.14
N ASP A 40 -11.96 9.66 -1.08
CA ASP A 40 -11.47 8.69 -2.07
C ASP A 40 -12.06 7.29 -1.81
N SER A 41 -12.29 6.96 -0.53
CA SER A 41 -12.96 5.72 -0.10
C SER A 41 -13.69 5.91 1.23
N LEU A 42 -14.80 5.20 1.42
CA LEU A 42 -15.51 5.08 2.70
C LEU A 42 -15.79 3.61 2.97
N GLU A 43 -15.21 3.10 4.06
CA GLU A 43 -15.40 1.71 4.50
C GLU A 43 -16.07 1.72 5.88
N VAL A 44 -17.18 0.99 6.00
CA VAL A 44 -17.84 0.74 7.29
C VAL A 44 -17.37 -0.64 7.75
N THR A 45 -16.69 -0.70 8.90
CA THR A 45 -16.20 -1.95 9.49
C THR A 45 -16.77 -2.12 10.90
N ASP A 46 -17.02 -3.36 11.31
CA ASP A 46 -17.31 -3.64 12.72
C ASP A 46 -16.03 -3.42 13.55
N ALA A 47 -16.14 -2.70 14.67
CA ALA A 47 -15.01 -2.30 15.52
C ALA A 47 -14.15 -3.45 16.07
N VAL A 48 -14.63 -4.69 15.97
CA VAL A 48 -13.93 -5.91 16.40
C VAL A 48 -13.01 -6.47 15.30
N ASP A 49 -13.11 -5.94 14.07
CA ASP A 49 -12.36 -6.38 12.89
C ASP A 49 -11.63 -5.17 12.28
N ALA A 50 -10.96 -4.38 13.13
CA ALA A 50 -10.12 -3.27 12.71
C ALA A 50 -8.96 -3.79 11.87
N LYS A 51 -9.16 -3.85 10.55
CA LYS A 51 -8.14 -4.20 9.58
C LYS A 51 -7.07 -3.11 9.61
N THR A 52 -5.82 -3.51 9.83
CA THR A 52 -4.67 -2.63 9.61
C THR A 52 -4.61 -2.31 8.11
N GLN A 53 -4.94 -1.08 7.74
CA GLN A 53 -4.68 -0.58 6.40
C GLN A 53 -3.18 -0.31 6.28
N VAL A 54 -2.55 -0.96 5.30
CA VAL A 54 -1.13 -0.76 4.99
C VAL A 54 -1.05 0.11 3.75
N ASP A 55 -0.51 1.32 3.90
CA ASP A 55 -0.23 2.17 2.75
C ASP A 55 0.96 1.59 1.97
N VAL A 56 0.73 1.30 0.69
CA VAL A 56 1.72 0.75 -0.24
C VAL A 56 2.05 1.70 -1.38
N SER A 57 1.61 2.96 -1.30
CA SER A 57 1.83 4.00 -2.31
C SER A 57 3.31 4.27 -2.60
N ASP A 58 4.18 4.05 -1.61
CA ASP A 58 5.64 4.17 -1.74
C ASP A 58 6.29 3.06 -2.59
N LEU A 59 5.55 2.02 -3.00
CA LEU A 59 6.08 1.00 -3.91
C LEU A 59 6.15 1.53 -5.34
N THR A 60 7.36 1.53 -5.90
CA THR A 60 7.52 1.80 -7.33
C THR A 60 6.88 0.68 -8.17
N VAL A 61 6.44 1.02 -9.39
CA VAL A 61 5.90 0.05 -10.36
C VAL A 61 6.81 -1.17 -10.52
N LYS A 62 8.12 -0.98 -10.58
CA LYS A 62 9.09 -2.08 -10.71
C LYS A 62 9.11 -2.98 -9.47
N GLN A 63 9.10 -2.40 -8.28
CA GLN A 63 9.04 -3.14 -7.02
C GLN A 63 7.74 -3.96 -6.93
N TRP A 64 6.60 -3.36 -7.30
CA TRP A 64 5.32 -4.05 -7.38
C TRP A 64 5.36 -5.24 -8.33
N GLN A 65 5.86 -5.04 -9.56
CA GLN A 65 6.01 -6.11 -10.56
C GLN A 65 6.86 -7.28 -10.05
N ALA A 66 7.95 -6.98 -9.34
CA ALA A 66 8.81 -8.03 -8.78
C ALA A 66 8.11 -8.81 -7.65
N LEU A 67 7.41 -8.11 -6.74
CA LEU A 67 6.62 -8.76 -5.69
C LEU A 67 5.51 -9.63 -6.26
N GLU A 68 4.75 -9.09 -7.23
CA GLU A 68 3.66 -9.80 -7.88
C GLU A 68 4.16 -11.07 -8.55
N LEU A 69 5.27 -10.97 -9.29
CA LEU A 69 5.87 -12.12 -9.95
C LEU A 69 6.36 -13.17 -8.93
N ALA A 70 7.09 -12.72 -7.90
CA ALA A 70 7.59 -13.58 -6.84
C ALA A 70 6.45 -14.33 -6.13
N TYR A 71 5.35 -13.63 -5.83
CA TYR A 71 4.14 -14.25 -5.27
C TYR A 71 3.54 -15.28 -6.21
N ARG A 72 3.26 -14.90 -7.47
CA ARG A 72 2.62 -15.78 -8.46
C ARG A 72 3.41 -17.03 -8.76
N TRP A 73 4.74 -16.95 -8.75
CA TRP A 73 5.63 -18.06 -9.05
C TRP A 73 5.99 -18.89 -7.81
N GLY A 74 5.47 -18.53 -6.63
CA GLY A 74 5.70 -19.27 -5.40
C GLY A 74 7.11 -19.12 -4.85
N TYR A 75 7.77 -17.98 -5.08
CA TYR A 75 9.04 -17.63 -4.44
C TYR A 75 8.90 -17.54 -2.91
N TYR A 76 7.73 -17.13 -2.43
CA TYR A 76 7.38 -17.03 -1.02
C TYR A 76 6.71 -18.31 -0.46
N ASP A 77 6.52 -19.34 -1.26
CA ASP A 77 5.89 -20.59 -0.84
C ASP A 77 6.80 -21.42 0.07
N GLN A 78 6.20 -22.32 0.86
CA GLN A 78 6.88 -23.33 1.66
C GLN A 78 6.36 -24.73 1.27
N PRO A 79 7.12 -25.54 0.50
CA PRO A 79 8.44 -25.26 -0.09
C PRO A 79 8.37 -24.26 -1.26
N ARG A 80 9.48 -23.54 -1.51
CA ARG A 80 9.57 -22.58 -2.61
C ARG A 80 9.43 -23.29 -3.96
N LYS A 81 8.63 -22.71 -4.85
CA LYS A 81 8.41 -23.20 -6.21
C LYS A 81 9.23 -22.47 -7.27
N ALA A 82 9.73 -21.28 -6.94
CA ALA A 82 10.62 -20.50 -7.78
C ALA A 82 11.76 -19.89 -6.96
N ASP A 83 12.88 -19.65 -7.63
CA ASP A 83 14.03 -18.96 -7.05
C ASP A 83 14.31 -17.61 -7.73
N LEU A 84 15.34 -16.89 -7.26
CA LEU A 84 15.70 -15.59 -7.84
C LEU A 84 16.21 -15.67 -9.29
N ALA A 85 16.70 -16.83 -9.75
CA ALA A 85 17.13 -17.02 -11.13
C ALA A 85 15.93 -17.19 -12.07
N ASP A 86 14.88 -17.89 -11.62
CA ASP A 86 13.62 -18.00 -12.34
C ASP A 86 13.00 -16.61 -12.56
N LEU A 87 12.90 -15.82 -11.49
CA LEU A 87 12.39 -14.45 -11.54
C LEU A 87 13.26 -13.51 -12.38
N ALA A 88 14.58 -13.72 -12.39
CA ALA A 88 15.52 -12.93 -13.18
C ALA A 88 15.37 -13.18 -14.68
N THR A 89 15.16 -14.45 -15.05
CA THR A 89 14.85 -14.85 -16.42
C THR A 89 13.59 -14.17 -16.92
N GLU A 90 12.51 -14.23 -16.14
CA GLU A 90 11.22 -13.67 -16.52
C GLU A 90 11.23 -12.13 -16.58
N LEU A 91 11.94 -11.46 -15.67
CA LEU A 91 12.05 -9.99 -15.65
C LEU A 91 13.13 -9.45 -16.60
N GLU A 92 13.86 -10.33 -17.31
CA GLU A 92 14.99 -9.98 -18.18
C GLU A 92 16.04 -9.07 -17.51
N ILE A 93 16.34 -9.33 -16.23
CA ILE A 93 17.35 -8.60 -15.45
C ILE A 93 18.28 -9.55 -14.72
N SER A 94 19.36 -9.04 -14.12
CA SER A 94 20.25 -9.88 -13.32
C SER A 94 19.56 -10.39 -12.04
N LYS A 95 20.01 -11.56 -11.56
CA LYS A 95 19.63 -12.11 -10.24
C LYS A 95 19.85 -11.10 -9.10
N SER A 96 20.93 -10.32 -9.16
CA SER A 96 21.22 -9.27 -8.19
C SER A 96 20.21 -8.12 -8.26
N ALA A 97 19.77 -7.72 -9.46
CA ALA A 97 18.77 -6.69 -9.66
C ALA A 97 17.38 -7.13 -9.15
N VAL A 98 16.99 -8.39 -9.38
CA VAL A 98 15.75 -8.94 -8.77
C VAL A 98 15.86 -8.89 -7.24
N SER A 99 16.96 -9.40 -6.68
CA SER A 99 17.18 -9.41 -5.23
C SER A 99 17.07 -8.01 -4.64
N GLN A 100 17.76 -7.02 -5.22
CA GLN A 100 17.69 -5.63 -4.76
C GLN A 100 16.28 -5.05 -4.84
N ARG A 101 15.56 -5.34 -5.93
CA ARG A 101 14.20 -4.85 -6.15
C ARG A 101 13.20 -5.45 -5.16
N LEU A 102 13.27 -6.76 -4.91
CA LEU A 102 12.47 -7.42 -3.87
C LEU A 102 12.82 -6.88 -2.47
N ARG A 103 14.12 -6.72 -2.16
CA ARG A 103 14.54 -6.15 -0.86
C ARG A 103 14.01 -4.74 -0.64
N ALA A 104 14.07 -3.89 -1.66
CA ALA A 104 13.53 -2.54 -1.56
C ALA A 104 12.00 -2.56 -1.34
N ALA A 105 11.29 -3.42 -2.07
CA ALA A 105 9.85 -3.59 -1.94
C ALA A 105 9.45 -4.12 -0.54
N GLU A 106 10.14 -5.17 -0.06
CA GLU A 106 9.97 -5.74 1.28
C GLU A 106 10.25 -4.70 2.38
N SER A 107 11.27 -3.86 2.21
CA SER A 107 11.59 -2.79 3.16
C SER A 107 10.47 -1.75 3.27
N THR A 108 9.89 -1.35 2.14
CA THR A 108 8.73 -0.44 2.11
C THR A 108 7.56 -1.07 2.85
N LEU A 109 7.22 -2.33 2.55
CA LEU A 109 6.13 -3.05 3.19
C LEU A 109 6.32 -3.21 4.70
N VAL A 110 7.52 -3.59 5.15
CA VAL A 110 7.82 -3.71 6.59
C VAL A 110 7.67 -2.37 7.30
N THR A 111 8.14 -1.28 6.67
CA THR A 111 7.99 0.07 7.24
C THR A 111 6.52 0.46 7.37
N ALA A 112 5.73 0.22 6.34
CA ALA A 112 4.31 0.50 6.34
C ALA A 112 3.57 -0.30 7.41
N ILE A 113 3.84 -1.60 7.54
CA ILE A 113 3.21 -2.47 8.55
C ILE A 113 3.57 -2.03 9.98
N VAL A 114 4.86 -1.76 10.24
CA VAL A 114 5.33 -1.36 11.58
C VAL A 114 4.79 0.01 11.98
N THR A 115 4.55 0.89 11.00
CA THR A 115 3.98 2.23 11.24
C THR A 115 2.47 2.17 11.43
N ALA A 116 1.76 1.33 10.65
CA ALA A 116 0.31 1.18 10.73
C ALA A 116 -0.17 0.38 11.96
N SER A 117 0.72 -0.40 12.59
CA SER A 117 0.41 -1.21 13.78
C SER A 117 0.74 -0.51 15.11
N ARG A 118 0.98 0.81 15.10
CA ARG A 118 1.19 1.64 16.29
C ARG A 118 0.03 2.61 16.46
#